data_AF-A0A7U5MPS1-F1
#
_entry.id   AF-A0A7U5MPS1-F1
#
_cell.length_a   1.000
_cell.length_b   1.000
_cell.length_c   1.000
_cell.angle_alpha   90.00
_cell.angle_beta   90.00
_cell.angle_gamma   90.00
#
_symmetry.space_group_name_H-M   'P 1'
#
loop_
_entity.id
_entity.type
_entity.pdbx_description
1 polymer ?
#
loop_
_entity_poly.entity_id
_entity_poly.type
_entity_poly.pdbx_seq_one_letter_code
_entity_poly.pdbx_strand_id
1 'polypeptide(L)'
;MVAITAGTTDPRPARSRARLLDAAVTLLRAGGPSAVTVDAVTRTANVARATLYRHFPSGNDLLAAAFNSLIPASPTPPAEGSLRDRLVAVVLAQAESVAHAPTLMTAMSWLALGRDLEGLPEPRHSANADSAAISTLRERIAQQYAEPFDVIFDSPEAAELGEVDRSRAIAMLIGPLVLGRLSTLPDFDYRECALAAVDGFLHVQTNRANAANTESAGA
;
A
#
# COMPACT_ATOMS: atom_id res chain seq x y z
N MET A 1 26.84 -11.01 -37.57
CA MET A 1 25.47 -10.54 -37.83
C MET A 1 24.60 -10.88 -36.64
N VAL A 2 24.40 -9.94 -35.72
CA VAL A 2 23.19 -9.80 -34.89
C VAL A 2 23.09 -8.31 -34.55
N ALA A 3 22.05 -7.64 -35.05
CA ALA A 3 21.73 -6.26 -34.70
C ALA A 3 20.81 -6.28 -33.46
N ILE A 4 21.25 -5.65 -32.37
CA ILE A 4 20.42 -5.42 -31.19
C ILE A 4 19.68 -4.10 -31.42
N THR A 5 18.39 -4.17 -31.71
CA THR A 5 17.50 -3.00 -31.79
C THR A 5 17.25 -2.46 -30.39
N ALA A 6 17.97 -1.40 -30.02
CA ALA A 6 17.65 -0.58 -28.86
C ALA A 6 16.33 0.16 -29.11
N GLY A 7 15.28 -0.22 -28.38
CA GLY A 7 14.00 0.50 -28.38
C GLY A 7 14.20 1.92 -27.88
N THR A 8 14.18 2.89 -28.80
CA THR A 8 14.24 4.31 -28.49
C THR A 8 12.93 4.72 -27.81
N THR A 9 12.95 4.89 -26.49
CA THR A 9 11.84 5.49 -25.75
C THR A 9 11.78 6.98 -26.10
N ASP A 10 10.79 7.40 -26.89
CA ASP A 10 10.59 8.81 -27.23
C ASP A 10 10.39 9.62 -25.93
N PRO A 11 11.17 10.68 -25.68
CA PRO A 11 11.08 11.46 -24.44
C PRO A 11 9.79 12.28 -24.35
N ARG A 12 9.05 12.51 -25.45
CA ARG A 12 7.82 13.31 -25.46
C ARG A 12 6.64 12.58 -24.79
N PRO A 13 6.33 11.30 -25.10
CA PRO A 13 5.36 10.50 -24.34
C PRO A 13 5.65 10.42 -22.83
N ALA A 14 6.91 10.22 -22.43
CA ALA A 14 7.28 10.13 -21.03
C ALA A 14 7.02 11.44 -20.28
N ARG A 15 7.35 12.59 -20.90
CA ARG A 15 7.10 13.92 -20.33
C ARG A 15 5.61 14.24 -20.21
N SER A 16 4.79 13.85 -21.20
CA SER A 16 3.33 14.03 -21.13
C SER A 16 2.69 13.20 -20.02
N ARG A 17 3.10 11.93 -19.89
CA ARG A 17 2.62 11.06 -18.80
C ARG A 17 2.98 11.61 -17.42
N ALA A 18 4.21 12.10 -17.24
CA ALA A 18 4.65 12.71 -15.99
C ALA A 18 3.83 13.95 -15.63
N ARG A 19 3.61 14.88 -16.58
CA ARG A 19 2.78 16.09 -16.35
C ARG A 19 1.34 15.77 -15.96
N LEU A 20 0.75 14.74 -16.58
CA LEU A 20 -0.60 14.27 -16.24
C LEU A 20 -0.65 13.70 -14.82
N LEU A 21 0.36 12.91 -14.43
CA LEU A 21 0.47 12.34 -13.11
C LEU A 21 0.69 13.42 -12.03
N ASP A 22 1.61 14.35 -12.25
CA ASP A 22 1.88 15.47 -11.33
C ASP A 22 0.63 16.34 -11.11
N ALA A 23 -0.11 16.63 -12.18
CA ALA A 23 -1.38 17.35 -12.11
C ALA A 23 -2.43 16.58 -11.29
N ALA A 24 -2.56 15.27 -11.51
CA ALA A 24 -3.48 14.43 -10.76
C ALA A 24 -3.11 14.34 -9.27
N VAL A 25 -1.83 14.18 -8.95
CA VAL A 25 -1.32 14.19 -7.57
C VAL A 25 -1.60 15.52 -6.87
N THR A 26 -1.38 16.63 -7.58
CA THR A 26 -1.64 17.97 -7.04
C THR A 26 -3.12 18.14 -6.69
N LEU A 27 -4.01 17.75 -7.61
CA LEU A 27 -5.46 17.80 -7.38
C LEU A 27 -5.90 16.86 -6.25
N LEU A 28 -5.33 15.66 -6.19
CA LEU A 28 -5.63 14.66 -5.17
C LEU A 28 -5.26 15.15 -3.77
N ARG A 29 -4.08 15.79 -3.61
CA ARG A 29 -3.66 16.40 -2.35
C ARG A 29 -4.52 17.59 -1.93
N ALA A 30 -4.98 18.39 -2.90
CA ALA A 30 -5.72 19.62 -2.63
C ALA A 30 -7.22 19.40 -2.34
N GLY A 31 -7.85 18.44 -3.03
CA GLY A 31 -9.31 18.28 -3.01
C GLY A 31 -9.81 16.83 -3.00
N GLY A 32 -8.92 15.85 -2.78
CA GLY A 32 -9.29 14.44 -2.76
C GLY A 32 -9.65 13.87 -4.14
N PRO A 33 -10.20 12.65 -4.21
CA PRO A 33 -10.46 11.94 -5.47
C PRO A 33 -11.42 12.68 -6.40
N SER A 34 -12.45 13.32 -5.84
CA SER A 34 -13.46 14.04 -6.61
C SER A 34 -12.88 15.26 -7.34
N ALA A 35 -11.74 15.80 -6.88
CA ALA A 35 -11.02 16.87 -7.57
C ALA A 35 -10.22 16.37 -8.79
N VAL A 36 -9.93 15.07 -8.88
CA VAL A 36 -9.16 14.45 -9.96
C VAL A 36 -10.08 14.12 -11.14
N THR A 37 -10.57 15.15 -11.83
CA THR A 37 -11.37 14.97 -13.06
C THR A 37 -10.50 15.06 -14.31
N VAL A 38 -10.91 14.39 -15.39
CA VAL A 38 -10.21 14.46 -16.70
C VAL A 38 -10.03 15.91 -17.15
N ASP A 39 -11.04 16.75 -16.97
CA ASP A 39 -10.99 18.15 -17.41
C ASP A 39 -10.09 19.00 -16.50
N ALA A 40 -10.09 18.75 -15.18
CA ALA A 40 -9.18 19.43 -14.26
C ALA A 40 -7.71 19.03 -14.53
N VAL A 41 -7.45 17.73 -14.73
CA VAL A 41 -6.11 17.21 -14.98
C VAL A 41 -5.56 17.73 -16.30
N THR A 42 -6.32 17.63 -17.40
CA THR A 42 -5.86 18.09 -18.73
C THR A 42 -5.54 19.58 -18.75
N ARG A 43 -6.34 20.38 -18.03
CA ARG A 43 -6.11 21.81 -17.84
C ARG A 43 -4.84 22.09 -17.03
N THR A 44 -4.70 21.46 -15.86
CA THR A 44 -3.53 21.64 -14.97
C THR A 44 -2.25 21.13 -15.62
N ALA A 45 -2.32 19.97 -16.28
CA ALA A 45 -1.19 19.39 -16.99
C ALA A 45 -0.87 20.15 -18.27
N ASN A 46 -1.79 20.97 -18.81
CA ASN A 46 -1.72 21.59 -20.14
C ASN A 46 -1.36 20.54 -21.23
N VAL A 47 -2.22 19.52 -21.30
CA VAL A 47 -2.12 18.36 -22.21
C VAL A 47 -3.51 18.07 -22.78
N ALA A 48 -3.58 17.74 -24.08
CA ALA A 48 -4.86 17.43 -24.73
C ALA A 48 -5.51 16.16 -24.15
N ARG A 49 -6.85 16.13 -24.10
CA ARG A 49 -7.63 14.98 -23.60
C ARG A 49 -7.31 13.67 -24.34
N ALA A 50 -7.10 13.73 -25.66
CA ALA A 50 -6.69 12.57 -26.45
C ALA A 50 -5.32 12.01 -26.01
N THR A 51 -4.40 12.87 -25.55
CA THR A 51 -3.10 12.44 -25.02
C THR A 51 -3.24 11.81 -23.63
N LEU A 52 -4.17 12.28 -22.80
CA LEU A 52 -4.50 11.62 -21.52
C LEU A 52 -4.93 10.18 -21.76
N TYR A 53 -5.92 9.95 -22.62
CA TYR A 53 -6.43 8.60 -22.88
C TYR A 53 -5.43 7.65 -23.55
N ARG A 54 -4.38 8.19 -24.21
CA ARG A 54 -3.25 7.36 -24.69
C ARG A 54 -2.37 6.84 -23.56
N HIS A 55 -2.34 7.51 -22.41
CA HIS A 55 -1.51 7.13 -21.26
C HIS A 55 -2.31 6.44 -20.16
N PHE A 56 -3.58 6.81 -19.99
CA PHE A 56 -4.48 6.32 -18.95
C PHE A 56 -5.83 6.01 -19.62
N PRO A 57 -6.17 4.71 -19.80
CA PRO A 57 -7.39 4.31 -20.51
C PRO A 57 -8.67 4.91 -19.93
N SER A 58 -8.72 5.13 -18.61
CA SER A 58 -9.82 5.79 -17.91
C SER A 58 -9.33 6.86 -16.93
N GLY A 59 -10.27 7.66 -16.39
CA GLY A 59 -9.99 8.56 -15.28
C GLY A 59 -9.60 7.81 -14.00
N ASN A 60 -10.14 6.60 -13.81
CA ASN A 60 -9.80 5.74 -12.67
C ASN A 60 -8.39 5.15 -12.79
N ASP A 61 -7.90 4.85 -13.99
CA ASP A 61 -6.49 4.47 -14.20
C ASP A 61 -5.54 5.61 -13.82
N LEU A 62 -5.90 6.85 -14.15
CA LEU A 62 -5.13 8.01 -13.74
C LEU A 62 -5.18 8.22 -12.23
N LEU A 63 -6.37 8.11 -11.62
CA LEU A 63 -6.55 8.22 -10.18
C LEU A 63 -5.76 7.15 -9.44
N ALA A 64 -5.82 5.90 -9.89
CA ALA A 64 -5.05 4.79 -9.34
C ALA A 64 -3.54 5.02 -9.48
N ALA A 65 -3.08 5.51 -10.63
CA ALA A 65 -1.68 5.87 -10.82
C ALA A 65 -1.23 7.02 -9.89
N ALA A 66 -2.08 8.03 -9.70
CA ALA A 66 -1.82 9.15 -8.79
C ALA A 66 -1.74 8.67 -7.34
N PHE A 67 -2.69 7.83 -6.90
CA PHE A 67 -2.63 7.18 -5.58
C PHE A 67 -1.35 6.40 -5.40
N ASN A 68 -1.00 5.55 -6.37
CA ASN A 68 0.19 4.72 -6.29
C ASN A 68 1.47 5.56 -6.14
N SER A 69 1.56 6.71 -6.82
CA SER A 69 2.71 7.61 -6.70
C SER A 69 2.84 8.30 -5.33
N LEU A 70 1.76 8.24 -4.52
CA LEU A 70 1.70 8.83 -3.19
C LEU A 70 1.91 7.81 -2.08
N ILE A 71 1.94 6.51 -2.40
CA ILE A 71 2.27 5.46 -1.43
C ILE A 71 3.78 5.55 -1.17
N PRO A 72 4.21 5.79 0.09
CA PRO A 72 5.62 5.82 0.45
C PRO A 72 6.29 4.49 0.09
N ALA A 73 7.54 4.55 -0.39
CA ALA A 73 8.31 3.34 -0.67
C ALA A 73 8.34 2.42 0.56
N SER A 74 8.26 1.12 0.31
CA SER A 74 8.26 0.14 1.39
C SER A 74 9.59 0.20 2.15
N PRO A 75 9.57 0.23 3.50
CA PRO A 75 10.80 0.28 4.27
C PRO A 75 11.57 -1.03 4.12
N THR A 76 12.85 -0.93 3.77
CA THR A 76 13.72 -2.11 3.73
C THR A 76 14.06 -2.55 5.16
N PRO A 77 13.78 -3.81 5.54
CA PRO A 77 14.18 -4.32 6.85
C PRO A 77 15.72 -4.26 7.01
N PRO A 78 16.23 -4.01 8.23
CA PRO A 78 17.65 -4.18 8.52
C PRO A 78 18.12 -5.60 8.14
N ALA A 79 19.33 -5.70 7.58
CA ALA A 79 19.92 -6.99 7.20
C ALA A 79 20.34 -7.84 8.41
N GLU A 80 20.65 -7.18 9.53
CA GLU A 80 21.14 -7.80 10.76
C GLU A 80 20.24 -7.40 11.94
N GLY A 81 20.38 -8.13 13.04
CA GLY A 81 19.64 -7.90 14.29
C GLY A 81 18.66 -9.02 14.59
N SER A 82 18.09 -8.99 15.80
CA SER A 82 17.08 -9.97 16.17
C SER A 82 15.83 -9.82 15.30
N LEU A 83 15.05 -10.89 15.18
CA LEU A 83 13.74 -10.87 14.53
C LEU A 83 12.86 -9.72 15.04
N ARG A 84 12.87 -9.52 16.37
CA ARG A 84 12.18 -8.42 17.02
C ARG A 84 12.67 -7.06 16.55
N ASP A 85 13.98 -6.82 16.56
CA ASP A 85 14.53 -5.51 16.18
C ASP A 85 14.23 -5.19 14.72
N ARG A 86 14.28 -6.19 13.84
CA ARG A 86 13.94 -6.04 12.41
C ARG A 86 12.46 -5.71 12.22
N LEU A 87 11.56 -6.40 12.93
CA LEU A 87 10.13 -6.08 12.93
C LEU A 87 9.85 -4.68 13.49
N VAL A 88 10.47 -4.31 14.61
CA VAL A 88 10.33 -2.98 15.22
C VAL A 88 10.78 -1.89 14.23
N ALA A 89 11.92 -2.07 13.55
CA ALA A 89 12.40 -1.10 12.57
C ALA A 89 11.40 -0.88 11.43
N VAL A 90 10.85 -1.96 10.86
CA VAL A 90 9.84 -1.89 9.80
C VAL A 90 8.56 -1.23 10.29
N VAL A 91 8.01 -1.70 11.42
CA VAL A 91 6.72 -1.21 11.92
C VAL A 91 6.81 0.25 12.35
N LEU A 92 7.93 0.69 12.92
CA LEU A 92 8.16 2.12 13.24
C LEU A 92 8.24 2.99 11.98
N ALA A 93 8.95 2.54 10.94
CA ALA A 93 9.03 3.28 9.68
C ALA A 93 7.65 3.39 8.99
N GLN A 94 6.86 2.33 9.05
CA GLN A 94 5.47 2.36 8.57
C GLN A 94 4.57 3.24 9.46
N ALA A 95 4.76 3.22 10.78
CA ALA A 95 4.03 4.08 11.72
C ALA A 95 4.26 5.56 11.44
N GLU A 96 5.52 5.95 11.20
CA GLU A 96 5.87 7.32 10.80
C GLU A 96 5.20 7.70 9.48
N SER A 97 5.21 6.79 8.50
CA SER A 97 4.54 7.00 7.21
C SER A 97 3.03 7.18 7.37
N VAL A 98 2.38 6.38 8.23
CA VAL A 98 0.94 6.47 8.52
C VAL A 98 0.59 7.77 9.25
N ALA A 99 1.41 8.20 10.22
CA ALA A 99 1.19 9.41 10.98
C ALA A 99 1.22 10.69 10.11
N HIS A 100 2.05 10.70 9.07
CA HIS A 100 2.23 11.86 8.18
C HIS A 100 1.41 11.80 6.88
N ALA A 101 0.76 10.68 6.58
CA ALA A 101 -0.08 10.53 5.39
C ALA A 101 -1.37 11.38 5.50
N PRO A 102 -1.86 12.02 4.42
CA PRO A 102 -3.16 12.68 4.44
C PRO A 102 -4.27 11.70 4.87
N THR A 103 -5.08 12.02 5.88
CA THR A 103 -6.05 11.09 6.48
C THR A 103 -7.00 10.47 5.47
N LEU A 104 -7.48 11.28 4.50
CA LEU A 104 -8.33 10.81 3.41
C LEU A 104 -7.61 9.72 2.58
N MET A 105 -6.31 9.89 2.32
CA MET A 105 -5.50 8.88 1.63
C MET A 105 -5.30 7.61 2.46
N THR A 106 -5.01 7.73 3.76
CA THR A 106 -4.92 6.57 4.66
C THR A 106 -6.25 5.79 4.68
N ALA A 107 -7.37 6.50 4.81
CA ALA A 107 -8.70 5.91 4.80
C ALA A 107 -8.99 5.20 3.48
N MET A 108 -8.63 5.80 2.34
CA MET A 108 -8.87 5.20 1.03
C MET A 108 -7.92 4.06 0.71
N SER A 109 -6.65 4.10 1.14
CA SER A 109 -5.75 2.94 1.01
C SER A 109 -6.30 1.74 1.78
N TRP A 110 -6.89 1.97 2.96
CA TRP A 110 -7.46 0.90 3.79
C TRP A 110 -8.85 0.43 3.33
N LEU A 111 -9.71 1.35 2.89
CA LEU A 111 -11.00 1.02 2.26
C LEU A 111 -10.82 0.36 0.90
N ALA A 112 -9.77 0.72 0.15
CA ALA A 112 -9.38 -0.02 -1.03
C ALA A 112 -8.98 -1.44 -0.63
N LEU A 113 -8.14 -1.65 0.39
CA LEU A 113 -7.77 -2.97 0.94
C LEU A 113 -8.95 -3.79 1.50
N GLY A 114 -9.96 -3.14 2.07
CA GLY A 114 -11.17 -3.78 2.58
C GLY A 114 -12.10 -4.23 1.46
N ARG A 115 -12.44 -5.52 1.40
CA ARG A 115 -13.29 -6.10 0.35
C ARG A 115 -14.77 -5.66 0.33
N ASP A 116 -15.23 -4.77 1.20
CA ASP A 116 -16.66 -4.51 1.41
C ASP A 116 -17.25 -3.28 0.69
N LEU A 117 -16.80 -2.96 -0.53
CA LEU A 117 -17.47 -1.97 -1.40
C LEU A 117 -18.32 -2.59 -2.52
N GLU A 118 -18.34 -3.93 -2.66
CA GLU A 118 -19.14 -4.64 -3.67
C GLU A 118 -20.67 -4.58 -3.42
N GLY A 119 -21.11 -4.03 -2.28
CA GLY A 119 -22.52 -3.99 -1.86
C GLY A 119 -23.29 -2.70 -2.18
N LEU A 120 -22.67 -1.66 -2.76
CA LEU A 120 -23.39 -0.44 -3.14
C LEU A 120 -23.98 -0.57 -4.56
N PRO A 121 -25.22 -0.10 -4.81
CA PRO A 121 -25.81 -0.18 -6.14
C PRO A 121 -25.07 0.76 -7.11
N GLU A 122 -24.21 0.18 -7.95
CA GLU A 122 -23.50 0.90 -9.02
C GLU A 122 -24.48 1.48 -10.06
N PRO A 123 -24.39 2.77 -10.40
CA PRO A 123 -25.09 3.31 -11.57
C PRO A 123 -24.52 2.68 -12.84
N ARG A 124 -25.40 2.03 -13.60
CA ARG A 124 -25.07 1.41 -14.89
C ARG A 124 -24.50 2.47 -15.84
N HIS A 125 -23.25 2.26 -16.29
CA HIS A 125 -22.68 2.41 -17.66
C HIS A 125 -21.16 2.80 -17.63
N SER A 126 -20.28 1.90 -17.15
CA SER A 126 -18.81 1.78 -17.48
C SER A 126 -18.02 0.80 -16.57
N ALA A 127 -18.68 0.18 -15.59
CA ALA A 127 -18.11 -0.43 -14.38
C ALA A 127 -16.96 -1.48 -14.50
N ASN A 128 -16.71 -2.10 -15.65
CA ASN A 128 -15.74 -3.21 -15.72
C ASN A 128 -14.27 -2.76 -15.69
N ALA A 129 -13.92 -1.65 -16.35
CA ALA A 129 -12.53 -1.14 -16.35
C ALA A 129 -12.22 -0.39 -15.04
N ASP A 130 -13.21 0.35 -14.53
CA ASP A 130 -13.14 1.12 -13.31
C ASP A 130 -12.87 0.23 -12.08
N SER A 131 -13.55 -0.93 -12.01
CA SER A 131 -13.33 -1.94 -10.97
C SER A 131 -11.93 -2.59 -11.05
N ALA A 132 -11.40 -2.81 -12.26
CA ALA A 132 -10.10 -3.44 -12.44
C ALA A 132 -8.93 -2.53 -11.99
N ALA A 133 -8.95 -1.24 -12.34
CA ALA A 133 -7.91 -0.29 -11.90
C ALA A 133 -7.89 -0.12 -10.38
N ILE A 134 -9.06 -0.13 -9.73
CA ILE A 134 -9.16 -0.03 -8.27
C ILE A 134 -8.74 -1.34 -7.59
N SER A 135 -9.12 -2.51 -8.12
CA SER A 135 -8.66 -3.81 -7.58
C SER A 135 -7.14 -3.95 -7.71
N THR A 136 -6.56 -3.54 -8.83
CA THR A 136 -5.11 -3.58 -9.02
C THR A 136 -4.37 -2.58 -8.14
N LEU A 137 -4.94 -1.39 -7.90
CA LEU A 137 -4.42 -0.47 -6.90
C LEU A 137 -4.40 -1.15 -5.53
N ARG A 138 -5.56 -1.67 -5.08
CA ARG A 138 -5.71 -2.38 -3.81
C ARG A 138 -4.64 -3.45 -3.62
N GLU A 139 -4.51 -4.36 -4.58
CA GLU A 139 -3.56 -5.46 -4.52
C GLU A 139 -2.12 -4.95 -4.40
N ARG A 140 -1.79 -3.89 -5.14
CA ARG A 140 -0.47 -3.25 -5.07
C ARG A 140 -0.21 -2.60 -3.72
N ILE A 141 -1.20 -1.93 -3.12
CA ILE A 141 -1.07 -1.40 -1.75
C ILE A 141 -0.77 -2.57 -0.80
N ALA A 142 -1.54 -3.66 -0.89
CA ALA A 142 -1.37 -4.81 -0.01
C ALA A 142 0.03 -5.40 -0.13
N GLN A 143 0.50 -5.60 -1.35
CA GLN A 143 1.85 -6.10 -1.65
C GLN A 143 2.93 -5.18 -1.09
N GLN A 144 2.79 -3.86 -1.26
CA GLN A 144 3.77 -2.90 -0.78
C GLN A 144 3.87 -2.86 0.76
N TYR A 145 2.75 -3.03 1.46
CA TYR A 145 2.75 -3.18 2.92
C TYR A 145 3.31 -4.55 3.37
N ALA A 146 3.09 -5.61 2.59
CA ALA A 146 3.53 -6.98 2.89
C ALA A 146 5.02 -7.21 2.64
N GLU A 147 5.60 -6.59 1.61
CA GLU A 147 6.96 -6.83 1.13
C GLU A 147 8.04 -6.85 2.24
N PRO A 148 8.09 -5.90 3.19
CA PRO A 148 9.08 -5.93 4.27
C PRO A 148 8.89 -7.12 5.21
N PHE A 149 7.64 -7.53 5.41
CA PHE A 149 7.31 -8.66 6.26
C PHE A 149 7.63 -9.98 5.58
N ASP A 150 7.45 -10.10 4.27
CA ASP A 150 7.89 -11.28 3.52
C ASP A 150 9.41 -11.48 3.66
N VAL A 151 10.19 -10.41 3.49
CA VAL A 151 11.65 -10.44 3.70
C VAL A 151 12.04 -10.87 5.12
N ILE A 152 11.27 -10.47 6.13
CA ILE A 152 11.53 -10.87 7.52
C ILE A 152 11.08 -12.31 7.76
N PHE A 153 9.88 -12.70 7.35
CA PHE A 153 9.30 -14.01 7.66
C PHE A 153 9.91 -15.14 6.84
N ASP A 154 10.52 -14.83 5.70
CA ASP A 154 11.28 -15.81 4.92
C ASP A 154 12.75 -15.91 5.38
N SER A 155 13.17 -15.14 6.38
CA SER A 155 14.52 -15.20 6.95
C SER A 155 14.71 -16.36 7.94
N PRO A 156 15.93 -16.90 8.10
CA PRO A 156 16.20 -18.00 9.02
C PRO A 156 15.80 -17.71 10.47
N GLU A 157 15.89 -16.44 10.89
CA GLU A 157 15.54 -15.99 12.24
C GLU A 157 14.05 -16.15 12.53
N ALA A 158 13.19 -16.19 11.51
CA ALA A 158 11.75 -16.38 11.67
C ALA A 158 11.35 -17.86 11.82
N ALA A 159 12.28 -18.81 11.72
CA ALA A 159 11.97 -20.24 11.83
C ALA A 159 11.29 -20.60 13.16
N GLU A 160 11.63 -19.89 14.24
CA GLU A 160 11.02 -20.06 15.57
C GLU A 160 9.53 -19.67 15.63
N LEU A 161 9.04 -18.90 14.65
CA LEU A 161 7.64 -18.51 14.57
C LEU A 161 6.73 -19.59 13.96
N GLY A 162 7.30 -20.64 13.34
CA GLY A 162 6.54 -21.62 12.59
C GLY A 162 5.78 -21.01 11.41
N GLU A 163 4.62 -21.57 11.06
CA GLU A 163 3.80 -21.05 9.96
C GLU A 163 3.12 -19.71 10.35
N VAL A 164 3.46 -18.65 9.63
CA VAL A 164 2.89 -17.31 9.82
C VAL A 164 1.83 -17.04 8.76
N ASP A 165 0.61 -16.72 9.15
CA ASP A 165 -0.37 -16.15 8.22
C ASP A 165 0.00 -14.67 7.97
N ARG A 166 0.46 -14.35 6.75
CA ARG A 166 0.96 -13.02 6.38
C ARG A 166 -0.14 -11.96 6.51
N SER A 167 -1.35 -12.28 6.06
CA SER A 167 -2.49 -11.35 6.13
C SER A 167 -2.80 -11.01 7.58
N ARG A 168 -2.80 -12.02 8.45
CA ARG A 168 -3.04 -11.85 9.88
C ARG A 168 -1.90 -11.09 10.57
N ALA A 169 -0.65 -11.39 10.23
CA ALA A 169 0.52 -10.69 10.77
C ALA A 169 0.45 -9.19 10.45
N ILE A 170 0.22 -8.83 9.18
CA ILE A 170 0.07 -7.43 8.75
C ILE A 170 -1.10 -6.76 9.47
N ALA A 171 -2.25 -7.43 9.60
CA ALA A 171 -3.40 -6.89 10.31
C ALA A 171 -3.09 -6.58 11.79
N MET A 172 -2.32 -7.44 12.47
CA MET A 172 -1.92 -7.21 13.86
C MET A 172 -0.82 -6.15 14.02
N LEU A 173 0.14 -6.10 13.08
CA LEU A 173 1.29 -5.21 13.15
C LEU A 173 0.96 -3.78 12.69
N ILE A 174 0.13 -3.63 11.65
CA ILE A 174 -0.16 -2.35 11.00
C ILE A 174 -1.57 -1.85 11.29
N GLY A 175 -2.53 -2.75 11.50
CA GLY A 175 -3.93 -2.39 11.76
C GLY A 175 -4.11 -1.39 12.91
N PRO A 176 -3.46 -1.56 14.07
CA PRO A 176 -3.54 -0.60 15.17
C PRO A 176 -3.06 0.82 14.81
N LEU A 177 -2.02 0.94 13.99
CA LEU A 177 -1.46 2.23 13.55
C LEU A 177 -2.44 2.96 12.62
N VAL A 178 -3.05 2.22 11.68
CA VAL A 178 -4.06 2.76 10.78
C VAL A 178 -5.32 3.14 11.55
N LEU A 179 -5.76 2.30 12.50
CA LEU A 179 -6.88 2.63 13.38
C LEU A 179 -6.62 3.93 14.15
N GLY A 180 -5.42 4.08 14.72
CA GLY A 180 -4.99 5.32 15.37
C GLY A 180 -5.18 6.54 14.46
N ARG A 181 -4.73 6.44 13.20
CA ARG A 181 -4.86 7.51 12.20
C ARG A 181 -6.29 7.85 11.79
N LEU A 182 -7.16 6.84 11.75
CA LEU A 182 -8.57 7.02 11.37
C LEU A 182 -9.46 7.39 12.55
N SER A 183 -9.00 7.17 13.77
CA SER A 183 -9.72 7.49 14.99
C SER A 183 -9.67 8.99 15.33
N THR A 184 -10.57 9.43 16.19
CA THR A 184 -10.53 10.75 16.82
C THR A 184 -9.78 10.75 18.15
N LEU A 185 -8.96 9.71 18.41
CA LEU A 185 -8.21 9.59 19.66
C LEU A 185 -7.17 10.72 19.75
N PRO A 186 -7.24 11.58 20.79
CA PRO A 186 -6.21 12.58 21.00
C PRO A 186 -4.89 11.91 21.38
N ASP A 187 -3.78 12.50 20.94
CA ASP A 187 -2.41 12.14 21.36
C ASP A 187 -2.05 10.65 21.17
N PHE A 188 -2.54 10.03 20.09
CA PHE A 188 -2.22 8.63 19.77
C PHE A 188 -0.69 8.44 19.60
N ASP A 189 -0.07 7.68 20.50
CA ASP A 189 1.36 7.36 20.44
C ASP A 189 1.61 6.21 19.45
N TYR A 190 1.94 6.59 18.22
CA TYR A 190 2.30 5.65 17.14
C TYR A 190 3.52 4.79 17.47
N ARG A 191 4.46 5.31 18.27
CA ARG A 191 5.69 4.59 18.61
C ARG A 191 5.40 3.51 19.64
N GLU A 192 4.70 3.86 20.72
CA GLU A 192 4.28 2.90 21.74
C GLU A 192 3.37 1.83 21.13
N CYS A 193 2.41 2.23 20.29
CA CYS A 193 1.52 1.29 19.61
C CYS A 193 2.27 0.33 18.69
N ALA A 194 3.27 0.82 17.92
CA ALA A 194 4.12 -0.01 17.08
C ALA A 194 4.91 -1.06 17.89
N LEU A 195 5.51 -0.64 19.00
CA LEU A 195 6.26 -1.56 19.88
C LEU A 195 5.34 -2.62 20.48
N ALA A 196 4.18 -2.21 21.01
CA ALA A 196 3.19 -3.12 21.57
C ALA A 196 2.65 -4.11 20.53
N ALA A 197 2.43 -3.66 19.29
CA ALA A 197 1.97 -4.52 18.20
C ALA A 197 3.01 -5.61 17.86
N VAL A 198 4.30 -5.25 17.78
CA VAL A 198 5.38 -6.22 17.53
C VAL A 198 5.52 -7.20 18.69
N ASP A 199 5.57 -6.71 19.92
CA ASP A 199 5.74 -7.54 21.12
C ASP A 199 4.56 -8.49 21.30
N GLY A 200 3.33 -7.99 21.11
CA GLY A 200 2.13 -8.80 21.15
C GLY A 200 2.07 -9.86 20.05
N PHE A 201 2.45 -9.50 18.81
CA PHE A 201 2.51 -10.44 17.69
C PHE A 201 3.48 -11.59 17.98
N LEU A 202 4.72 -11.26 18.37
CA LEU A 202 5.74 -12.26 18.67
C LEU A 202 5.31 -13.16 19.82
N HIS A 203 4.77 -12.58 20.90
CA HIS A 203 4.27 -13.35 22.04
C HIS A 203 3.22 -14.39 21.63
N VAL A 204 2.21 -13.98 20.86
CA VAL A 204 1.14 -14.88 20.39
C VAL A 204 1.70 -15.95 19.45
N GLN A 205 2.57 -15.56 18.52
CA GLN A 205 3.08 -16.48 17.49
C GLN A 205 4.04 -17.53 18.09
N THR A 206 4.97 -17.13 18.95
CA THR A 206 5.87 -18.06 19.65
C THR A 206 5.09 -19.04 20.52
N ASN A 207 4.05 -18.58 21.23
CA ASN A 207 3.22 -19.49 22.03
C ASN A 207 2.47 -20.51 21.17
N ARG A 208 1.99 -20.12 19.97
CA ARG A 208 1.34 -21.04 19.04
C ARG A 208 2.30 -22.07 18.47
N ALA A 209 3.52 -21.66 18.10
CA ALA A 209 4.56 -22.57 17.65
C ALA A 209 4.94 -23.60 18.74
N ASN A 210 5.07 -23.15 19.99
CA ASN A 210 5.37 -24.03 21.12
C ASN A 210 4.25 -25.04 21.40
N ALA A 211 2.98 -24.62 21.32
CA ALA A 211 1.83 -25.51 21.49
C ALA A 211 1.79 -26.60 20.41
N ALA A 212 1.98 -26.23 19.14
CA ALA A 212 2.01 -27.18 18.02
C ALA A 212 3.15 -28.21 18.14
N ASN A 213 4.33 -27.77 18.62
CA ASN A 213 5.47 -28.68 18.86
C ASN A 213 5.20 -29.68 19.99
N THR A 214 4.44 -29.27 21.03
CA THR A 214 4.10 -30.14 22.15
C THR A 214 3.07 -31.19 21.77
N GLU A 215 2.08 -30.83 20.94
CA GLU A 215 1.07 -31.75 20.41
C GLU A 215 1.67 -32.79 19.46
N SER A 216 2.63 -32.40 18.61
CA SER A 216 3.31 -33.33 17.70
C SER A 216 4.27 -34.29 18.40
N ALA A 217 4.77 -33.97 19.59
CA ALA A 217 5.67 -34.85 20.35
C ALA A 217 4.92 -35.89 21.21
N GLY A 218 3.61 -35.72 21.40
CA GLY A 218 2.75 -36.60 22.20
C GLY A 218 1.90 -37.58 21.38
N ALA A 219 1.96 -37.52 20.05
CA ALA A 219 1.27 -38.40 19.10
C ALA A 219 2.22 -39.47 18.54
#